data_AF-A0A6A5R0Z1-F1
#
_entry.id   AF-A0A6A5R0Z1-F1
#
_cell.length_a   1.000
_cell.length_b   1.000
_cell.length_c   1.000
_cell.angle_alpha   90.00
_cell.angle_beta   90.00
_cell.angle_gamma   90.00
#
_symmetry.space_group_name_H-M   'P 1'
#
loop_
_entity.id
_entity.type
_entity.pdbx_description
1 polymer ?
#
loop_
_entity_poly.entity_id
_entity_poly.type
_entity_poly.pdbx_seq_one_letter_code
_entity_poly.pdbx_strand_id
1 'polypeptide(L)'
;MRLLRLDAKNSKWVLEDFTRKTVPLYAILSHTWGCDGDEIKFDDVADGQRAYNDTSKPGYEKLRFCQKLVEKDGLRYFWIDTCCIKKSDGFELQRSLASMFYWYQRAIRCYVWLADVSIKDATGKLESKWETPFSTSRWFERGWTLQELLAPDNVSFFSKEGKFIGDKKMLAATISTVTRIPSPALSGVDLSRFSTEERLSWTKGRITTMPEDSAYCLFGLLDVELPTLYADGEYTKRKAVAMERLQKAVDDKVAVTKQPENIIRIGGASYTDLTTLTEDQLAALDTDLAEFCKWLLDGFPPTYTEKTIGSGETLTKLSHNAGRRLKRLLTKYSVRYDDLSHLDSSVQSWKEPWGRYRNKKATAQKRVQGLLENRWYWTMKHEEVWTGMMAAITLEAIMVWRGTWKR
;
A
#
# COMPACT_ATOMS: atom_id res chain seq x y z
N MET A 1 -2.65 -19.01 6.79
CA MET A 1 -2.43 -18.31 8.08
C MET A 1 -3.36 -18.90 9.12
N ARG A 2 -2.97 -18.90 10.40
CA ARG A 2 -3.85 -19.32 11.49
C ARG A 2 -4.30 -18.12 12.30
N LEU A 3 -5.51 -18.15 12.82
CA LEU A 3 -6.06 -17.11 13.69
C LEU A 3 -6.55 -17.72 14.99
N LEU A 4 -6.38 -16.98 16.08
CA LEU A 4 -6.84 -17.34 17.40
C LEU A 4 -8.23 -16.73 17.66
N ARG A 5 -9.06 -17.45 18.40
CA ARG A 5 -10.30 -16.93 18.99
C ARG A 5 -10.58 -17.60 20.33
N LEU A 6 -11.41 -16.99 21.15
CA LEU A 6 -12.02 -17.65 22.30
C LEU A 6 -13.26 -18.45 21.86
N ASP A 7 -13.38 -19.69 22.32
CA ASP A 7 -14.66 -20.40 22.34
C ASP A 7 -15.42 -20.03 23.62
N ALA A 8 -16.42 -19.16 23.48
CA ALA A 8 -17.23 -18.68 24.59
C ALA A 8 -17.99 -19.79 25.33
N LYS A 9 -18.32 -20.91 24.67
CA LYS A 9 -19.06 -22.00 25.31
C LYS A 9 -18.19 -22.79 26.27
N ASN A 10 -16.97 -23.07 25.85
CA ASN A 10 -16.03 -23.91 26.60
C ASN A 10 -14.99 -23.08 27.38
N SER A 11 -14.99 -21.75 27.22
CA SER A 11 -13.96 -20.84 27.75
C SER A 11 -12.54 -21.29 27.39
N LYS A 12 -12.32 -21.75 26.16
CA LYS A 12 -11.04 -22.28 25.68
C LYS A 12 -10.53 -21.53 24.46
N TRP A 13 -9.20 -21.40 24.36
CA TRP A 13 -8.56 -20.82 23.19
C TRP A 13 -8.60 -21.82 22.03
N VAL A 14 -8.97 -21.33 20.84
CA VAL A 14 -9.05 -22.14 19.62
C VAL A 14 -8.24 -21.49 18.53
N LEU A 15 -7.26 -22.23 18.01
CA LEU A 15 -6.46 -21.84 16.86
C LEU A 15 -7.04 -22.46 15.58
N GLU A 16 -7.46 -21.63 14.63
CA GLU A 16 -8.08 -22.08 13.39
C GLU A 16 -7.19 -21.81 12.18
N ASP A 17 -7.07 -22.80 11.28
CA ASP A 17 -6.30 -22.69 10.05
C ASP A 17 -7.16 -22.26 8.85
N PHE A 18 -6.76 -21.14 8.26
CA PHE A 18 -7.37 -20.53 7.07
C PHE A 18 -6.52 -20.70 5.81
N THR A 19 -5.55 -21.61 5.82
CA THR A 19 -4.79 -21.96 4.63
C THR A 19 -5.73 -22.51 3.55
N ARG A 20 -5.72 -21.88 2.35
CA ARG A 20 -6.65 -22.16 1.23
C ARG A 20 -8.13 -21.89 1.52
N LYS A 21 -8.44 -21.09 2.55
CA LYS A 21 -9.79 -20.64 2.88
C LYS A 21 -9.88 -19.12 2.84
N THR A 22 -11.10 -18.60 2.80
CA THR A 22 -11.34 -17.18 3.01
C THR A 22 -10.95 -16.80 4.44
N VAL A 23 -10.01 -15.87 4.57
CA VAL A 23 -9.59 -15.32 5.86
C VAL A 23 -10.69 -14.38 6.37
N PRO A 24 -11.21 -14.56 7.60
CA PRO A 24 -12.22 -13.67 8.17
C PRO A 24 -11.63 -12.31 8.53
N LEU A 25 -12.46 -11.37 8.98
CA LEU A 25 -11.95 -10.13 9.57
C LEU A 25 -11.25 -10.45 10.90
N TYR A 26 -10.07 -9.86 11.12
CA TYR A 26 -9.26 -10.10 12.31
C TYR A 26 -8.54 -8.84 12.79
N ALA A 27 -8.15 -8.86 14.07
CA ALA A 27 -7.17 -7.94 14.63
C ALA A 27 -5.79 -8.59 14.74
N ILE A 28 -4.75 -7.80 14.89
CA ILE A 28 -3.39 -8.27 15.20
C ILE A 28 -2.92 -7.64 16.49
N LEU A 29 -2.21 -8.43 17.31
CA LEU A 29 -1.43 -7.90 18.42
C LEU A 29 0.02 -7.69 17.97
N SER A 30 0.51 -6.48 18.23
CA SER A 30 1.92 -6.13 18.17
C SER A 30 2.45 -5.94 19.58
N HIS A 31 3.56 -6.57 19.91
CA HIS A 31 4.17 -6.49 21.25
C HIS A 31 5.66 -6.77 21.21
N THR A 32 6.38 -6.34 22.24
CA THR A 32 7.74 -6.79 22.49
C THR A 32 7.72 -8.11 23.26
N TRP A 33 8.46 -9.11 22.77
CA TRP A 33 8.54 -10.39 23.45
C TRP A 33 9.23 -10.20 24.82
N GLY A 34 8.70 -10.90 25.82
CA GLY A 34 9.33 -11.08 27.13
C GLY A 34 10.39 -12.19 27.06
N CYS A 35 10.66 -12.81 28.20
CA CYS A 35 11.57 -13.96 28.24
C CYS A 35 10.96 -15.17 27.51
N ASP A 36 11.78 -16.05 26.95
CA ASP A 36 11.32 -17.18 26.12
C ASP A 36 10.34 -18.14 26.82
N GLY A 37 10.42 -18.24 28.16
CA GLY A 37 9.50 -19.02 28.97
C GLY A 37 8.15 -18.35 29.22
N ASP A 38 8.08 -17.03 29.06
CA ASP A 38 6.90 -16.23 29.35
C ASP A 38 5.95 -16.14 28.15
N GLU A 39 6.48 -16.24 26.93
CA GLU A 39 5.69 -16.18 25.70
C GLU A 39 4.86 -17.46 25.48
N ILE A 40 3.65 -17.26 24.95
CA ILE A 40 2.84 -18.36 24.43
C ILE A 40 3.35 -18.72 23.05
N LYS A 41 3.62 -20.01 22.86
CA LYS A 41 4.06 -20.60 21.61
C LYS A 41 2.91 -21.32 20.93
N PHE A 42 3.10 -21.70 19.68
CA PHE A 42 2.11 -22.46 18.92
C PHE A 42 1.64 -23.72 19.67
N ASP A 43 2.57 -24.51 20.20
CA ASP A 43 2.27 -25.77 20.89
C ASP A 43 1.45 -25.58 22.17
N ASP A 44 1.48 -24.39 22.79
CA ASP A 44 0.70 -24.10 23.99
C ASP A 44 -0.81 -24.09 23.70
N VAL A 45 -1.23 -23.61 22.52
CA VAL A 45 -2.64 -23.39 22.14
C VAL A 45 -3.14 -24.31 21.04
N ALA A 46 -2.26 -25.10 20.41
CA ALA A 46 -2.58 -25.93 19.24
C ALA A 46 -3.60 -27.04 19.52
N ASP A 47 -3.65 -27.57 20.75
CA ASP A 47 -4.56 -28.67 21.13
C ASP A 47 -6.00 -28.20 21.44
N GLY A 48 -6.22 -26.88 21.50
CA GLY A 48 -7.50 -26.27 21.83
C GLY A 48 -8.00 -26.56 23.26
N GLN A 49 -7.14 -27.03 24.15
CA GLN A 49 -7.53 -27.43 25.52
C GLN A 49 -7.31 -26.34 26.57
N ARG A 50 -6.51 -25.30 26.26
CA ARG A 50 -6.18 -24.24 27.22
C ARG A 50 -7.37 -23.35 27.54
N ALA A 51 -7.63 -23.21 28.84
CA ALA A 51 -8.69 -22.37 29.36
C ALA A 51 -8.32 -20.88 29.29
N TYR A 52 -9.34 -20.03 29.21
CA TYR A 52 -9.21 -18.57 29.20
C TYR A 52 -8.51 -18.02 30.45
N ASN A 53 -8.76 -18.63 31.61
CA ASN A 53 -8.21 -18.25 32.91
C ASN A 53 -6.84 -18.88 33.22
N ASP A 54 -6.18 -19.52 32.25
CA ASP A 54 -4.84 -20.09 32.44
C ASP A 54 -3.83 -18.98 32.79
N THR A 55 -3.12 -19.15 33.91
CA THR A 55 -2.09 -18.24 34.41
C THR A 55 -0.71 -18.92 34.51
N SER A 56 -0.53 -20.09 33.88
CA SER A 56 0.73 -20.84 33.91
C SER A 56 1.89 -20.10 33.24
N LYS A 57 1.59 -19.19 32.30
CA LYS A 57 2.55 -18.31 31.64
C LYS A 57 2.06 -16.86 31.63
N PRO A 58 2.95 -15.86 31.85
CA PRO A 58 2.60 -14.44 31.71
C PRO A 58 1.98 -14.09 30.35
N GLY A 59 2.40 -14.76 29.27
CA GLY A 59 1.87 -14.54 27.92
C GLY A 59 0.36 -14.74 27.78
N TYR A 60 -0.32 -15.45 28.67
CA TYR A 60 -1.79 -15.57 28.62
C TYR A 60 -2.50 -14.25 28.91
N GLU A 61 -1.84 -13.32 29.58
CA GLU A 61 -2.35 -11.96 29.73
C GLU A 61 -2.47 -11.25 28.38
N LYS A 62 -1.55 -11.50 27.43
CA LYS A 62 -1.59 -10.97 26.06
C LYS A 62 -2.83 -11.43 25.32
N LEU A 63 -3.17 -12.72 25.44
CA LEU A 63 -4.37 -13.27 24.82
C LEU A 63 -5.63 -12.63 25.38
N ARG A 64 -5.73 -12.54 26.71
CA ARG A 64 -6.90 -11.93 27.37
C ARG A 64 -7.03 -10.45 27.04
N PHE A 65 -5.93 -9.71 27.03
CA PHE A 65 -5.88 -8.32 26.63
C PHE A 65 -6.40 -8.15 25.19
N CYS A 66 -5.84 -8.92 24.25
CA CYS A 66 -6.24 -8.85 22.84
C CYS A 66 -7.71 -9.26 22.66
N GLN A 67 -8.14 -10.38 23.25
CA GLN A 67 -9.53 -10.87 23.17
C GLN A 67 -10.55 -9.81 23.63
N LYS A 68 -10.28 -9.11 24.73
CA LYS A 68 -11.16 -8.03 25.21
C LYS A 68 -11.33 -6.90 24.20
N LEU A 69 -10.24 -6.52 23.50
CA LEU A 69 -10.28 -5.47 22.49
C LEU A 69 -10.97 -5.95 21.20
N VAL A 70 -10.68 -7.17 20.78
CA VAL A 70 -11.31 -7.85 19.64
C VAL A 70 -12.83 -7.89 19.80
N GLU A 71 -13.33 -8.33 20.97
CA GLU A 71 -14.76 -8.35 21.29
C GLU A 71 -15.38 -6.96 21.28
N LYS A 72 -14.69 -5.98 21.87
CA LYS A 72 -15.14 -4.58 21.91
C LYS A 72 -15.29 -3.99 20.50
N ASP A 73 -14.40 -4.36 19.58
CA ASP A 73 -14.43 -3.89 18.20
C ASP A 73 -15.33 -4.76 17.28
N GLY A 74 -16.09 -5.70 17.85
CA GLY A 74 -17.00 -6.57 17.10
C GLY A 74 -16.30 -7.62 16.23
N LEU A 75 -15.02 -7.87 16.49
CA LEU A 75 -14.23 -8.88 15.81
C LEU A 75 -14.29 -10.21 16.58
N ARG A 76 -14.02 -11.31 15.90
CA ARG A 76 -13.99 -12.65 16.50
C ARG A 76 -12.58 -13.25 16.57
N TYR A 77 -11.74 -12.87 15.62
CA TYR A 77 -10.44 -13.48 15.41
C TYR A 77 -9.33 -12.45 15.62
N PHE A 78 -8.20 -12.94 16.10
CA PHE A 78 -6.97 -12.17 16.16
C PHE A 78 -5.75 -13.02 15.86
N TRP A 79 -4.64 -12.36 15.59
CA TRP A 79 -3.37 -12.99 15.28
C TRP A 79 -2.26 -12.45 16.15
N ILE A 80 -1.38 -13.35 16.58
CA ILE A 80 -0.17 -13.06 17.36
C ILE A 80 0.93 -13.95 16.82
N ASP A 81 2.06 -13.37 16.45
CA ASP A 81 3.16 -14.05 15.77
C ASP A 81 3.73 -15.22 16.58
N THR A 82 3.76 -15.11 17.91
CA THR A 82 4.35 -16.10 18.81
C THR A 82 3.59 -17.43 18.83
N CYS A 83 2.26 -17.39 18.70
CA CYS A 83 1.41 -18.58 18.81
C CYS A 83 0.63 -18.94 17.54
N CYS A 84 0.49 -18.02 16.58
CA CYS A 84 -0.19 -18.30 15.31
C CYS A 84 0.76 -18.88 14.24
N ILE A 85 2.08 -18.74 14.43
CA ILE A 85 3.11 -19.33 13.58
C ILE A 85 3.75 -20.52 14.31
N LYS A 86 3.79 -21.68 13.66
CA LYS A 86 4.60 -22.82 14.11
C LYS A 86 6.05 -22.58 13.72
N LYS A 87 6.78 -21.83 14.54
CA LYS A 87 8.17 -21.41 14.28
C LYS A 87 9.17 -22.58 14.15
N SER A 88 8.82 -23.77 14.68
CA SER A 88 9.60 -25.00 14.52
C SER A 88 9.49 -25.65 13.13
N ASP A 89 8.50 -25.26 12.32
CA ASP A 89 8.40 -25.65 10.91
C ASP A 89 9.07 -24.57 10.05
N GLY A 90 10.26 -24.89 9.50
CA GLY A 90 11.04 -23.95 8.71
C GLY A 90 10.32 -23.47 7.44
N PHE A 91 9.52 -24.32 6.79
CA PHE A 91 8.76 -23.94 5.61
C PHE A 91 7.61 -22.98 5.99
N GLU A 92 6.95 -23.24 7.11
CA GLU A 92 5.93 -22.34 7.62
C GLU A 92 6.52 -21.00 8.06
N LEU A 93 7.64 -21.02 8.78
CA LEU A 93 8.34 -19.82 9.23
C LEU A 93 8.69 -18.93 8.03
N GLN A 94 9.36 -19.48 7.01
CA GLN A 94 9.70 -18.74 5.80
C GLN A 94 8.47 -18.12 5.12
N ARG A 95 7.41 -18.91 4.91
CA ARG A 95 6.16 -18.40 4.33
C ARG A 95 5.55 -17.30 5.18
N SER A 96 5.61 -17.44 6.50
CA SER A 96 5.03 -16.48 7.44
C SER A 96 5.80 -15.16 7.43
N LEU A 97 7.13 -15.20 7.45
CA LEU A 97 7.97 -14.00 7.38
C LEU A 97 7.74 -13.23 6.06
N ALA A 98 7.60 -13.94 4.93
CA ALA A 98 7.26 -13.33 3.65
C ALA A 98 5.83 -12.75 3.60
N SER A 99 4.91 -13.28 4.43
CA SER A 99 3.50 -12.88 4.43
C SER A 99 3.15 -11.85 5.50
N MET A 100 4.00 -11.66 6.52
CA MET A 100 3.67 -10.88 7.72
C MET A 100 3.23 -9.46 7.38
N PHE A 101 3.96 -8.75 6.53
CA PHE A 101 3.57 -7.40 6.11
C PHE A 101 2.13 -7.34 5.59
N TYR A 102 1.75 -8.27 4.72
CA TYR A 102 0.40 -8.36 4.16
C TYR A 102 -0.64 -8.73 5.23
N TRP A 103 -0.28 -9.55 6.21
CA TRP A 103 -1.18 -9.86 7.33
C TRP A 103 -1.42 -8.64 8.22
N TYR A 104 -0.39 -7.83 8.48
CA TYR A 104 -0.57 -6.55 9.17
C TYR A 104 -1.40 -5.57 8.33
N GLN A 105 -1.10 -5.43 7.04
CA GLN A 105 -1.82 -4.54 6.14
C GLN A 105 -3.32 -4.86 6.07
N ARG A 106 -3.69 -6.15 6.08
CA ARG A 106 -5.09 -6.60 5.97
C ARG A 106 -5.82 -6.67 7.31
N ALA A 107 -5.14 -6.45 8.44
CA ALA A 107 -5.78 -6.46 9.75
C ALA A 107 -6.71 -5.24 9.89
N ILE A 108 -7.91 -5.46 10.44
CA ILE A 108 -8.86 -4.36 10.70
C ILE A 108 -8.37 -3.45 11.83
N ARG A 109 -7.64 -4.05 12.79
CA ARG A 109 -7.03 -3.39 13.94
C ARG A 109 -5.66 -3.97 14.20
N CYS A 110 -4.70 -3.11 14.49
CA CYS A 110 -3.42 -3.46 15.09
C CYS A 110 -3.37 -2.88 16.50
N TYR A 111 -3.42 -3.73 17.51
CA TYR A 111 -3.27 -3.33 18.91
C TYR A 111 -1.80 -3.45 19.30
N VAL A 112 -1.19 -2.34 19.69
CA VAL A 112 0.19 -2.31 20.19
C VAL A 112 0.15 -2.32 21.71
N TRP A 113 0.64 -3.38 22.34
CA TRP A 113 0.79 -3.45 23.79
C TRP A 113 2.22 -3.13 24.21
N LEU A 114 2.40 -2.00 24.91
CA LEU A 114 3.68 -1.49 25.36
C LEU A 114 3.95 -1.93 26.81
N ALA A 115 4.67 -3.05 26.98
CA ALA A 115 4.96 -3.62 28.29
C ALA A 115 5.87 -2.74 29.19
N ASP A 116 6.56 -1.75 28.61
CA ASP A 116 7.48 -0.83 29.26
C ASP A 116 6.94 0.60 29.43
N VAL A 117 5.68 0.84 29.04
CA VAL A 117 5.02 2.15 29.18
C VAL A 117 3.90 2.04 30.20
N SER A 118 4.06 2.71 31.35
CA SER A 118 3.03 2.85 32.37
C SER A 118 2.42 4.24 32.32
N ILE A 119 1.11 4.32 32.56
CA ILE A 119 0.39 5.61 32.76
C ILE A 119 0.07 5.89 34.23
N LYS A 120 0.61 5.07 35.14
CA LYS A 120 0.53 5.29 36.58
C LYS A 120 1.82 5.95 37.05
N ASP A 121 1.72 6.90 37.97
CA ASP A 121 2.87 7.45 38.67
C ASP A 121 3.40 6.47 39.75
N ALA A 122 4.50 6.83 40.42
CA ALA A 122 5.07 6.04 41.53
C ALA A 122 4.11 5.91 42.73
N THR A 123 3.05 6.73 42.79
CA THR A 123 2.00 6.69 43.84
C THR A 123 0.76 5.90 43.42
N GLY A 124 0.74 5.35 42.19
CA GLY A 124 -0.37 4.59 41.63
C GLY A 124 -1.52 5.44 41.06
N LYS A 125 -1.39 6.77 41.04
CA LYS A 125 -2.38 7.70 40.46
C LYS A 125 -2.20 7.83 38.95
N LEU A 126 -3.32 8.04 38.26
CA LEU A 126 -3.36 8.24 36.81
C LEU A 126 -2.92 9.68 36.49
N GLU A 127 -1.64 9.88 36.17
CA GLU A 127 -1.13 11.14 35.64
C GLU A 127 -0.67 10.92 34.19
N SER A 128 -0.98 11.87 33.31
CA SER A 128 -0.62 11.91 31.90
C SER A 128 0.87 12.19 31.69
N LYS A 129 1.74 11.27 32.13
CA LYS A 129 3.19 11.29 31.89
C LYS A 129 3.63 10.08 31.07
N TRP A 130 2.86 9.74 30.06
CA TRP A 130 3.14 8.58 29.21
C TRP A 130 4.07 8.93 28.04
N GLU A 131 4.22 10.21 27.71
CA GLU A 131 4.92 10.73 26.53
C GLU A 131 6.41 10.36 26.54
N THR A 132 7.08 10.53 27.67
CA THR A 132 8.50 10.17 27.80
C THR A 132 8.70 8.65 27.74
N PRO A 133 8.04 7.82 28.57
CA PRO A 133 8.15 6.36 28.46
C PRO A 133 7.76 5.83 27.08
N PHE A 134 6.73 6.41 26.45
CA PHE A 134 6.32 6.06 25.09
C PHE A 134 7.44 6.33 24.09
N SER A 135 8.03 7.54 24.14
CA SER A 135 9.09 7.94 23.21
C SER A 135 10.37 7.12 23.36
N THR A 136 10.61 6.54 24.53
CA THR A 136 11.75 5.66 24.82
C THR A 136 11.37 4.17 24.87
N SER A 137 10.16 3.80 24.43
CA SER A 137 9.74 2.40 24.47
C SER A 137 10.60 1.56 23.54
N ARG A 138 11.03 0.39 24.04
CA ARG A 138 11.79 -0.60 23.27
C ARG A 138 11.02 -1.09 22.05
N TRP A 139 9.69 -0.91 22.00
CA TRP A 139 8.90 -1.23 20.82
C TRP A 139 9.37 -0.48 19.57
N PHE A 140 9.80 0.78 19.70
CA PHE A 140 10.33 1.57 18.57
C PHE A 140 11.73 1.12 18.13
N GLU A 141 12.46 0.39 18.98
CA GLU A 141 13.81 -0.11 18.70
C GLU A 141 13.80 -1.49 18.03
N ARG A 142 12.67 -2.20 17.94
CA ARG A 142 12.64 -3.53 17.32
C ARG A 142 12.57 -3.42 15.80
N GLY A 143 13.29 -4.28 15.07
CA GLY A 143 13.24 -4.31 13.60
C GLY A 143 11.83 -4.59 13.05
N TRP A 144 11.21 -5.69 13.51
CA TRP A 144 9.90 -6.14 13.03
C TRP A 144 8.77 -5.13 13.24
N THR A 145 8.79 -4.37 14.34
CA THR A 145 7.73 -3.38 14.65
C THR A 145 7.63 -2.25 13.64
N LEU A 146 8.63 -2.08 12.75
CA LEU A 146 8.54 -1.16 11.62
C LEU A 146 7.39 -1.52 10.68
N GLN A 147 7.28 -2.79 10.30
CA GLN A 147 6.16 -3.25 9.47
C GLN A 147 4.85 -3.19 10.25
N GLU A 148 4.89 -3.50 11.54
CA GLU A 148 3.73 -3.49 12.43
C GLU A 148 3.14 -2.09 12.63
N LEU A 149 3.97 -1.06 12.48
CA LEU A 149 3.60 0.35 12.49
C LEU A 149 3.04 0.83 11.14
N LEU A 150 3.73 0.48 10.06
CA LEU A 150 3.51 1.08 8.74
C LEU A 150 2.46 0.35 7.90
N ALA A 151 2.45 -0.98 7.93
CA ALA A 151 1.55 -1.78 7.10
C ALA A 151 0.06 -1.60 7.44
N PRO A 152 -0.39 -1.65 8.72
CA PRO A 152 -1.81 -1.55 9.05
C PRO A 152 -2.32 -0.11 8.97
N ASP A 153 -3.55 0.08 8.49
CA ASP A 153 -4.21 1.39 8.45
C ASP A 153 -4.56 1.92 9.85
N ASN A 154 -4.92 1.02 10.77
CA ASN A 154 -5.44 1.37 12.09
C ASN A 154 -4.57 0.76 13.20
N VAL A 155 -3.73 1.58 13.83
CA VAL A 155 -2.87 1.19 14.97
C VAL A 155 -3.31 1.92 16.22
N SER A 156 -3.50 1.20 17.31
CA SER A 156 -3.87 1.74 18.63
C SER A 156 -2.88 1.29 19.68
N PHE A 157 -2.32 2.24 20.42
CA PHE A 157 -1.28 2.01 21.43
C PHE A 157 -1.89 1.91 22.82
N PHE A 158 -1.44 0.90 23.58
CA PHE A 158 -1.90 0.62 24.93
C PHE A 158 -0.73 0.47 25.89
N SER A 159 -0.90 0.99 27.11
CA SER A 159 0.07 0.88 28.19
C SER A 159 0.18 -0.55 28.73
N LYS A 160 1.16 -0.79 29.60
CA LYS A 160 1.34 -2.05 30.34
C LYS A 160 0.05 -2.48 31.05
N GLU A 161 -0.74 -1.55 31.56
CA GLU A 161 -2.03 -1.79 32.24
C GLU A 161 -3.21 -2.01 31.28
N GLY A 162 -2.96 -2.05 29.97
CA GLY A 162 -3.99 -2.20 28.94
C GLY A 162 -4.84 -0.94 28.73
N LYS A 163 -4.31 0.24 29.06
CA LYS A 163 -5.03 1.51 28.91
C LYS A 163 -4.65 2.19 27.60
N PHE A 164 -5.65 2.74 26.92
CA PHE A 164 -5.48 3.41 25.63
C PHE A 164 -4.64 4.68 25.80
N ILE A 165 -3.58 4.78 25.02
CA ILE A 165 -2.67 5.94 24.99
C ILE A 165 -3.07 6.87 23.83
N GLY A 166 -3.28 6.30 22.65
CA GLY A 166 -3.63 7.02 21.43
C GLY A 166 -3.55 6.11 20.20
N ASP A 167 -4.06 6.61 19.08
CA ASP A 167 -3.90 5.94 17.79
C ASP A 167 -2.74 6.54 16.98
N LYS A 168 -2.33 5.86 15.89
CA LYS A 168 -1.24 6.31 15.02
C LYS A 168 -1.44 7.70 14.44
N LYS A 169 -2.69 8.13 14.20
CA LYS A 169 -2.98 9.47 13.66
C LYS A 169 -2.79 10.54 14.74
N MET A 170 -3.35 10.31 15.92
CA MET A 170 -3.19 11.18 17.10
C MET A 170 -1.71 11.34 17.48
N LEU A 171 -0.94 10.25 17.41
CA LEU A 171 0.45 10.20 17.86
C LEU A 171 1.47 10.42 16.73
N ALA A 172 1.03 10.80 15.53
CA ALA A 172 1.88 10.86 14.34
C ALA A 172 3.12 11.77 14.53
N ALA A 173 2.95 12.93 15.15
CA ALA A 173 4.07 13.86 15.41
C ALA A 173 5.12 13.27 16.38
N THR A 174 4.65 12.64 17.47
CA THR A 174 5.52 11.97 18.45
C THR A 174 6.25 10.79 17.81
N ILE A 175 5.51 9.93 17.10
CA ILE A 175 6.08 8.77 16.41
C ILE A 175 7.09 9.22 15.35
N SER A 176 6.80 10.28 14.59
CA SER A 176 7.71 10.85 13.59
C SER A 176 9.00 11.36 14.21
N THR A 177 8.91 12.01 15.38
CA THR A 177 10.08 12.47 16.13
C THR A 177 10.97 11.31 16.59
N VAL A 178 10.34 10.26 17.14
CA VAL A 178 11.05 9.09 17.70
C VAL A 178 11.68 8.24 16.60
N THR A 179 10.93 7.98 15.52
CA THR A 179 11.33 7.02 14.47
C THR A 179 12.00 7.65 13.25
N ARG A 180 11.94 8.99 13.12
CA ARG A 180 12.33 9.74 11.92
C ARG A 180 11.54 9.40 10.65
N ILE A 181 10.44 8.67 10.80
CA ILE A 181 9.52 8.37 9.71
C ILE A 181 8.66 9.61 9.44
N PRO A 182 8.57 10.09 8.17
CA PRO A 182 7.73 11.25 7.84
C PRO A 182 6.26 11.03 8.21
N SER A 183 5.60 12.07 8.75
CA SER A 183 4.16 12.03 9.06
C SER A 183 3.27 11.57 7.90
N PRO A 184 3.56 11.89 6.62
CA PRO A 184 2.81 11.34 5.49
C PRO A 184 2.83 9.80 5.42
N ALA A 185 3.97 9.15 5.68
CA ALA A 185 4.06 7.69 5.72
C ALA A 185 3.21 7.11 6.86
N LEU A 186 3.25 7.74 8.04
CA LEU A 186 2.44 7.34 9.19
C LEU A 186 0.92 7.52 8.95
N SER A 187 0.55 8.46 8.07
CA SER A 187 -0.83 8.76 7.70
C SER A 187 -1.40 7.83 6.62
N GLY A 188 -0.61 6.87 6.13
CA GLY A 188 -1.05 5.89 5.13
C GLY A 188 -0.81 6.32 3.68
N VAL A 189 0.05 7.32 3.43
CA VAL A 189 0.54 7.57 2.07
C VAL A 189 1.29 6.33 1.58
N ASP A 190 1.01 5.94 0.33
CA ASP A 190 1.63 4.78 -0.30
C ASP A 190 3.15 4.81 -0.16
N LEU A 191 3.71 3.72 0.36
CA LEU A 191 5.14 3.60 0.66
C LEU A 191 6.02 3.68 -0.58
N SER A 192 5.50 3.34 -1.76
CA SER A 192 6.22 3.45 -3.03
C SER A 192 6.55 4.90 -3.42
N ARG A 193 5.95 5.89 -2.75
CA ARG A 193 6.24 7.31 -2.94
C ARG A 193 7.50 7.78 -2.23
N PHE A 194 8.01 6.98 -1.29
CA PHE A 194 9.27 7.23 -0.61
C PHE A 194 10.37 6.44 -1.32
N SER A 195 11.54 7.06 -1.44
CA SER A 195 12.68 6.41 -2.07
C SER A 195 13.08 5.14 -1.31
N THR A 196 13.79 4.24 -1.99
CA THR A 196 14.34 3.05 -1.34
C THR A 196 15.25 3.46 -0.18
N GLU A 197 16.09 4.48 -0.40
CA GLU A 197 17.03 5.01 0.59
C GLU A 197 16.29 5.60 1.80
N GLU A 198 15.20 6.34 1.57
CA GLU A 198 14.35 6.85 2.64
C GLU A 198 13.76 5.71 3.46
N ARG A 199 13.15 4.70 2.81
CA ARG A 199 12.56 3.54 3.49
C ARG A 199 13.60 2.74 4.27
N LEU A 200 14.79 2.55 3.71
CA LEU A 200 15.92 1.91 4.40
C LEU A 200 16.35 2.72 5.63
N SER A 201 16.34 4.06 5.55
CA SER A 201 16.74 4.92 6.67
C SER A 201 15.86 4.76 7.92
N TRP A 202 14.59 4.34 7.76
CA TRP A 202 13.66 4.11 8.86
C TRP A 202 14.03 2.93 9.76
N THR A 203 15.04 2.16 9.38
CA THR A 203 15.62 1.07 10.18
C THR A 203 16.71 1.53 11.12
N LYS A 204 17.18 2.77 10.99
CA LYS A 204 18.28 3.30 11.80
C LYS A 204 17.90 3.28 13.28
N GLY A 205 18.78 2.72 14.10
CA GLY A 205 18.56 2.55 15.55
C GLY A 205 17.73 1.32 15.93
N ARG A 206 17.20 0.57 14.95
CA ARG A 206 16.48 -0.68 15.23
C ARG A 206 17.43 -1.88 15.37
N ILE A 207 17.05 -2.78 16.25
CA ILE A 207 17.81 -3.96 16.67
C ILE A 207 16.96 -5.21 16.41
N THR A 208 17.62 -6.28 15.98
CA THR A 208 17.00 -7.59 15.76
C THR A 208 17.75 -8.67 16.54
N THR A 209 17.01 -9.63 17.07
CA THR A 209 17.59 -10.77 17.80
C THR A 209 18.37 -11.67 16.85
N MET A 210 17.75 -12.07 15.73
CA MET A 210 18.45 -12.68 14.61
C MET A 210 19.03 -11.58 13.73
N PRO A 211 20.33 -11.61 13.36
CA PRO A 211 20.92 -10.56 12.53
C PRO A 211 20.29 -10.48 11.14
N GLU A 212 19.87 -11.61 10.56
CA GLU A 212 19.26 -11.65 9.24
C GLU A 212 17.89 -10.98 9.19
N ASP A 213 17.18 -10.93 10.33
CA ASP A 213 15.91 -10.22 10.45
C ASP A 213 16.03 -8.72 10.18
N SER A 214 17.24 -8.14 10.28
CA SER A 214 17.45 -6.74 9.91
C SER A 214 17.14 -6.46 8.44
N ALA A 215 17.25 -7.49 7.59
CA ALA A 215 16.80 -7.47 6.20
C ALA A 215 15.37 -8.01 6.05
N TYR A 216 15.03 -9.11 6.73
CA TYR A 216 13.74 -9.79 6.51
C TYR A 216 12.56 -8.95 6.97
N CYS A 217 12.75 -8.13 8.01
CA CYS A 217 11.76 -7.15 8.44
C CYS A 217 11.54 -6.00 7.45
N LEU A 218 12.11 -6.05 6.23
CA LEU A 218 11.91 -5.05 5.17
C LEU A 218 11.26 -5.60 3.91
N PHE A 219 11.01 -6.91 3.82
CA PHE A 219 10.49 -7.55 2.61
C PHE A 219 9.22 -6.87 2.08
N GLY A 220 8.19 -6.73 2.92
CA GLY A 220 6.96 -6.07 2.47
C GLY A 220 7.06 -4.54 2.36
N LEU A 221 7.98 -3.90 3.11
CA LEU A 221 8.19 -2.45 3.03
C LEU A 221 8.81 -2.04 1.69
N LEU A 222 9.75 -2.86 1.20
CA LEU A 222 10.45 -2.66 -0.06
C LEU A 222 9.80 -3.45 -1.21
N ASP A 223 8.80 -4.27 -0.89
CA ASP A 223 8.07 -5.16 -1.78
C ASP A 223 9.03 -6.08 -2.57
N VAL A 224 9.90 -6.76 -1.83
CA VAL A 224 10.91 -7.68 -2.37
C VAL A 224 10.70 -9.09 -1.85
N GLU A 225 10.95 -10.07 -2.71
CA GLU A 225 10.86 -11.48 -2.38
C GLU A 225 12.26 -12.09 -2.30
N LEU A 226 12.62 -12.59 -1.12
CA LEU A 226 13.94 -13.19 -0.86
C LEU A 226 13.81 -14.44 0.03
N PRO A 227 14.60 -15.49 -0.22
CA PRO A 227 14.67 -16.63 0.69
C PRO A 227 15.23 -16.22 2.06
N THR A 228 14.52 -16.57 3.13
CA THR A 228 15.00 -16.43 4.51
C THR A 228 15.95 -17.58 4.84
N LEU A 229 17.21 -17.28 5.12
CA LEU A 229 18.26 -18.23 5.47
C LEU A 229 18.86 -17.82 6.82
N TYR A 230 18.53 -18.55 7.87
CA TYR A 230 19.18 -18.40 9.17
C TYR A 230 20.41 -19.30 9.25
N ALA A 231 21.50 -18.76 9.78
CA ALA A 231 22.74 -19.49 9.96
C ALA A 231 23.41 -19.14 11.29
N ASP A 232 24.24 -20.05 11.81
CA ASP A 232 25.12 -19.76 12.94
C ASP A 232 26.32 -18.91 12.49
N GLY A 233 26.91 -18.18 13.45
CA GLY A 233 28.12 -17.39 13.22
C GLY A 233 28.04 -15.96 13.74
N GLU A 234 29.06 -15.17 13.39
CA GLU A 234 29.21 -13.80 13.88
C GLU A 234 28.08 -12.88 13.40
N TYR A 235 27.50 -12.14 14.34
CA TYR A 235 26.27 -11.37 14.14
C TYR A 235 26.42 -10.30 13.05
N THR A 236 27.48 -9.51 13.11
CA THR A 236 27.72 -8.35 12.23
C THR A 236 27.90 -8.78 10.79
N LYS A 237 28.66 -9.85 10.55
CA LYS A 237 28.87 -10.46 9.22
C LYS A 237 27.56 -10.98 8.65
N ARG A 238 26.78 -11.76 9.41
CA ARG A 238 25.51 -12.29 8.93
C ARG A 238 24.50 -11.18 8.64
N LYS A 239 24.46 -10.15 9.48
CA LYS A 239 23.67 -8.94 9.25
C LYS A 239 24.08 -8.26 7.94
N ALA A 240 25.37 -8.04 7.72
CA ALA A 240 25.87 -7.41 6.50
C ALA A 240 25.49 -8.22 5.24
N VAL A 241 25.67 -9.55 5.26
CA VAL A 241 25.29 -10.43 4.14
C VAL A 241 23.79 -10.38 3.87
N ALA A 242 22.95 -10.40 4.91
CA ALA A 242 21.50 -10.31 4.74
C ALA A 242 21.08 -8.97 4.12
N MET A 243 21.68 -7.86 4.58
CA MET A 243 21.43 -6.52 4.03
C MET A 243 21.95 -6.36 2.59
N GLU A 244 23.09 -6.96 2.24
CA GLU A 244 23.61 -6.97 0.86
C GLU A 244 22.66 -7.70 -0.08
N ARG A 245 22.15 -8.87 0.33
CA ARG A 245 21.15 -9.63 -0.45
C ARG A 245 19.85 -8.85 -0.62
N LEU A 246 19.43 -8.13 0.42
CA LEU A 246 18.28 -7.23 0.33
C LEU A 246 18.51 -6.13 -0.69
N GLN A 247 19.63 -5.42 -0.61
CA GLN A 247 19.94 -4.34 -1.54
C GLN A 247 19.96 -4.84 -2.98
N LYS A 248 20.61 -5.97 -3.23
CA LYS A 248 20.64 -6.59 -4.56
C LYS A 248 19.23 -6.88 -5.10
N ALA A 249 18.35 -7.44 -4.29
CA ALA A 249 16.98 -7.71 -4.72
C ALA A 249 16.18 -6.43 -5.01
N VAL A 250 16.44 -5.36 -4.26
CA VAL A 250 15.83 -4.07 -4.54
C VAL A 250 16.35 -3.50 -5.86
N ASP A 251 17.66 -3.57 -6.10
CA ASP A 251 18.28 -3.08 -7.33
C ASP A 251 17.77 -3.86 -8.56
N ASP A 252 17.69 -5.18 -8.45
CA ASP A 252 17.13 -6.07 -9.48
C ASP A 252 15.65 -5.71 -9.75
N LYS A 253 14.87 -5.46 -8.68
CA LYS A 253 13.48 -5.02 -8.83
C LYS A 253 13.38 -3.64 -9.49
N VAL A 254 14.21 -2.67 -9.13
CA VAL A 254 14.25 -1.34 -9.76
C VAL A 254 14.61 -1.46 -11.24
N ALA A 255 15.49 -2.41 -11.61
CA ALA A 255 15.78 -2.71 -13.01
C ALA A 255 14.56 -3.27 -13.74
N VAL A 256 13.73 -4.09 -13.07
CA VAL A 256 12.47 -4.64 -13.60
C VAL A 256 11.34 -3.60 -13.65
N THR A 257 11.13 -2.78 -12.61
CA THR A 257 10.06 -1.75 -12.54
C THR A 257 10.37 -0.48 -13.34
N LYS A 258 11.59 -0.36 -13.86
CA LYS A 258 11.87 0.53 -15.00
C LYS A 258 11.17 0.08 -16.29
N GLN A 259 10.51 -1.08 -16.31
CA GLN A 259 9.44 -1.40 -17.25
C GLN A 259 8.07 -0.94 -16.69
N PRO A 260 7.18 -0.33 -17.49
CA PRO A 260 6.41 0.81 -17.01
C PRO A 260 4.93 0.52 -16.69
N GLU A 261 4.49 0.40 -15.42
CA GLU A 261 3.08 0.58 -14.97
C GLU A 261 3.05 0.99 -13.48
N ASN A 262 2.42 2.06 -12.96
CA ASN A 262 1.07 2.61 -13.13
C ASN A 262 1.10 4.14 -12.85
N ILE A 263 0.90 4.97 -13.88
CA ILE A 263 0.91 6.44 -13.78
C ILE A 263 -0.55 6.93 -13.69
N ILE A 264 -0.91 7.74 -12.69
CA ILE A 264 -2.21 8.46 -12.67
C ILE A 264 -2.14 9.52 -13.77
N ARG A 265 -3.16 9.62 -14.62
CA ARG A 265 -3.12 10.48 -15.82
C ARG A 265 -4.21 11.55 -15.84
N ILE A 266 -3.87 12.73 -16.36
CA ILE A 266 -4.80 13.77 -16.80
C ILE A 266 -4.84 13.72 -18.34
N GLY A 267 -5.85 13.07 -18.90
CA GLY A 267 -6.07 12.82 -20.34
C GLY A 267 -5.01 11.98 -21.07
N GLY A 268 -3.80 11.88 -20.52
CA GLY A 268 -2.64 11.12 -21.01
C GLY A 268 -1.32 11.56 -20.33
N ALA A 269 -1.30 12.75 -19.74
CA ALA A 269 -0.16 13.29 -19.00
C ALA A 269 -0.08 12.77 -17.56
N SER A 270 1.11 12.47 -17.06
CA SER A 270 1.36 12.07 -15.68
C SER A 270 0.92 13.15 -14.70
N TYR A 271 -0.09 12.83 -13.88
CA TYR A 271 -0.58 13.68 -12.80
C TYR A 271 0.55 14.03 -11.83
N THR A 272 1.36 13.04 -11.46
CA THR A 272 2.47 13.24 -10.51
C THR A 272 3.45 14.26 -11.06
N ASP A 273 3.84 14.13 -12.33
CA ASP A 273 4.83 15.01 -12.95
C ASP A 273 4.25 16.44 -13.07
N LEU A 274 2.96 16.56 -13.44
CA LEU A 274 2.26 17.85 -13.51
C LEU A 274 2.22 18.57 -12.16
N THR A 275 1.96 17.85 -11.06
CA THR A 275 1.92 18.45 -9.71
C THR A 275 3.29 18.83 -9.15
N THR A 276 4.38 18.41 -9.79
CA THR A 276 5.75 18.75 -9.37
C THR A 276 6.33 19.98 -10.05
N LEU A 277 5.63 20.53 -11.06
CA LEU A 277 6.07 21.73 -11.76
C LEU A 277 6.01 22.96 -10.84
N THR A 278 7.01 23.84 -10.93
CA THR A 278 6.99 25.13 -10.23
C THR A 278 5.95 26.08 -10.86
N GLU A 279 5.56 27.13 -10.15
CA GLU A 279 4.62 28.14 -10.68
C GLU A 279 5.11 28.77 -11.99
N ASP A 280 6.42 29.06 -12.12
CA ASP A 280 7.01 29.58 -13.35
C ASP A 280 6.94 28.56 -14.50
N GLN A 281 7.16 27.28 -14.21
CA GLN A 281 7.04 26.20 -15.19
C GLN A 281 5.59 25.98 -15.61
N LEU A 282 4.64 26.12 -14.67
CA LEU A 282 3.22 26.02 -14.93
C LEU A 282 2.73 27.19 -15.82
N ALA A 283 3.17 28.42 -15.56
CA ALA A 283 2.86 29.57 -16.41
C ALA A 283 3.44 29.44 -17.83
N ALA A 284 4.66 28.92 -17.95
CA ALA A 284 5.27 28.62 -19.24
C ALA A 284 4.52 27.49 -19.97
N LEU A 285 4.10 26.44 -19.25
CA LEU A 285 3.30 25.34 -19.79
C LEU A 285 1.95 25.84 -20.30
N ASP A 286 1.28 26.75 -19.57
CA ASP A 286 0.01 27.36 -20.00
C ASP A 286 0.18 28.12 -21.32
N THR A 287 1.29 28.83 -21.50
CA THR A 287 1.62 29.54 -22.74
C THR A 287 1.82 28.58 -23.91
N ASP A 288 2.62 27.53 -23.72
CA ASP A 288 2.87 26.50 -24.73
C ASP A 288 1.58 25.74 -25.12
N LEU A 289 0.70 25.44 -24.15
CA LEU A 289 -0.59 24.79 -24.41
C LEU A 289 -1.55 25.70 -25.19
N ALA A 290 -1.53 27.01 -24.94
CA ALA A 290 -2.29 27.99 -25.71
C ALA A 290 -1.79 28.07 -27.17
N GLU A 291 -0.48 28.06 -27.39
CA GLU A 291 0.10 28.01 -28.75
C GLU A 291 -0.23 26.70 -29.47
N PHE A 292 -0.18 25.57 -28.76
CA PHE A 292 -0.61 24.27 -29.30
C PHE A 292 -2.08 24.28 -29.70
N CYS A 293 -2.95 24.85 -28.85
CA CYS A 293 -4.38 25.02 -29.14
C CYS A 293 -4.61 25.87 -30.40
N LYS A 294 -3.92 27.01 -30.51
CA LYS A 294 -3.99 27.87 -31.69
C LYS A 294 -3.56 27.14 -32.96
N TRP A 295 -2.44 26.41 -32.90
CA TRP A 295 -2.00 25.61 -34.04
C TRP A 295 -3.01 24.52 -34.43
N LEU A 296 -3.65 23.87 -33.44
CA LEU A 296 -4.67 22.85 -33.69
C LEU A 296 -5.88 23.45 -34.41
N LEU A 297 -6.26 24.69 -34.09
CA LEU A 297 -7.38 25.38 -34.72
C LEU A 297 -7.02 25.92 -36.12
N ASP A 298 -5.83 26.53 -36.26
CA ASP A 298 -5.37 27.11 -37.53
C ASP A 298 -4.96 26.03 -38.56
N GLY A 299 -4.64 24.81 -38.09
CA GLY A 299 -4.23 23.68 -38.93
C GLY A 299 -5.39 22.91 -39.59
N PHE A 300 -6.65 23.19 -39.22
CA PHE A 300 -7.84 22.58 -39.82
C PHE A 300 -8.57 23.62 -40.67
N PRO A 301 -8.70 23.44 -42.00
CA PRO A 301 -9.46 24.37 -42.83
C PRO A 301 -10.93 24.43 -42.37
N PRO A 302 -11.54 25.63 -42.31
CA PRO A 302 -12.88 25.82 -41.76
C PRO A 302 -14.01 25.22 -42.61
N THR A 303 -13.73 24.70 -43.80
CA THR A 303 -14.72 24.10 -44.71
C THR A 303 -14.28 22.73 -45.20
N TYR A 304 -14.72 21.67 -44.51
CA TYR A 304 -14.65 20.30 -45.00
C TYR A 304 -15.95 19.98 -45.73
N THR A 305 -15.88 19.62 -47.01
CA THR A 305 -17.03 19.11 -47.79
C THR A 305 -16.81 17.62 -48.10
N GLU A 306 -17.89 16.86 -48.33
CA GLU A 306 -17.84 15.41 -48.59
C GLU A 306 -16.86 14.99 -49.70
N LYS A 307 -16.55 15.89 -50.65
CA LYS A 307 -15.59 15.64 -51.74
C LYS A 307 -14.11 15.72 -51.32
N THR A 308 -13.79 16.38 -50.20
CA THR A 308 -12.42 16.44 -49.66
C THR A 308 -12.07 15.25 -48.75
N ILE A 309 -13.04 14.37 -48.47
CA ILE A 309 -12.86 13.09 -47.75
C ILE A 309 -11.95 12.12 -48.55
N GLY A 310 -11.67 12.43 -49.82
CA GLY A 310 -10.91 11.62 -50.78
C GLY A 310 -9.41 11.41 -50.53
N SER A 311 -8.83 11.86 -49.42
CA SER A 311 -7.62 11.21 -48.90
C SER A 311 -7.63 11.14 -47.38
N GLY A 312 -8.04 9.98 -46.84
CA GLY A 312 -7.86 9.66 -45.41
C GLY A 312 -6.42 9.94 -44.93
N GLU A 313 -5.44 9.94 -45.83
CA GLU A 313 -4.07 10.42 -45.61
C GLU A 313 -3.95 11.80 -44.96
N THR A 314 -4.80 12.78 -45.29
CA THR A 314 -4.63 14.16 -44.79
C THR A 314 -5.04 14.27 -43.32
N LEU A 315 -6.19 13.69 -42.96
CA LEU A 315 -6.70 13.67 -41.59
C LEU A 315 -5.81 12.80 -40.68
N THR A 316 -5.35 11.65 -41.19
CA THR A 316 -4.38 10.79 -40.51
C THR A 316 -3.05 11.50 -40.28
N LYS A 317 -2.51 12.23 -41.28
CA LYS A 317 -1.28 13.03 -41.12
C LYS A 317 -1.44 14.13 -40.05
N LEU A 318 -2.59 14.80 -40.01
CA LEU A 318 -2.90 15.81 -38.99
C LEU A 318 -3.01 15.21 -37.59
N SER A 319 -3.73 14.10 -37.44
CA SER A 319 -3.87 13.35 -36.18
C SER A 319 -2.50 12.93 -35.61
N HIS A 320 -1.64 12.36 -36.45
CA HIS A 320 -0.26 12.03 -36.09
C HIS A 320 0.58 13.25 -35.68
N ASN A 321 0.42 14.37 -36.40
CA ASN A 321 1.14 15.60 -36.07
C ASN A 321 0.70 16.17 -34.73
N ALA A 322 -0.59 16.10 -34.40
CA ALA A 322 -1.12 16.54 -33.10
C ALA A 322 -0.55 15.71 -31.95
N GLY A 323 -0.59 14.37 -32.04
CA GLY A 323 -0.02 13.49 -31.02
C GLY A 323 1.48 13.69 -30.82
N ARG A 324 2.26 13.80 -31.90
CA ARG A 324 3.71 14.06 -31.82
C ARG A 324 4.04 15.41 -31.20
N ARG A 325 3.29 16.46 -31.55
CA ARG A 325 3.51 17.81 -31.00
C ARG A 325 3.18 17.86 -29.52
N LEU A 326 2.06 17.28 -29.09
CA LEU A 326 1.71 17.25 -27.67
C LEU A 326 2.74 16.45 -26.85
N LYS A 327 3.21 15.31 -27.37
CA LYS A 327 4.27 14.54 -26.73
C LYS A 327 5.55 15.35 -26.54
N ARG A 328 6.00 16.09 -27.57
CA ARG A 328 7.17 16.96 -27.49
C ARG A 328 6.97 18.09 -26.49
N LEU A 329 5.79 18.71 -26.48
CA LEU A 329 5.41 19.77 -25.55
C LEU A 329 5.51 19.27 -24.11
N LEU A 330 4.87 18.16 -23.75
CA LEU A 330 4.90 17.66 -22.36
C LEU A 330 6.31 17.19 -21.94
N THR A 331 7.06 16.61 -22.89
CA THR A 331 8.46 16.20 -22.64
C THR A 331 9.36 17.40 -22.30
N LYS A 332 9.13 18.59 -22.88
CA LYS A 332 9.86 19.84 -22.55
C LYS A 332 9.82 20.16 -21.05
N TYR A 333 8.74 19.79 -20.37
CA TYR A 333 8.53 20.01 -18.94
C TYR A 333 8.81 18.77 -18.09
N SER A 334 9.45 17.75 -18.65
CA SER A 334 9.67 16.45 -17.99
C SER A 334 8.38 15.76 -17.52
N VAL A 335 7.25 16.06 -18.16
CA VAL A 335 5.97 15.42 -17.89
C VAL A 335 5.83 14.20 -18.80
N ARG A 336 5.74 13.01 -18.20
CA ARG A 336 5.48 11.77 -18.95
C ARG A 336 4.11 11.86 -19.62
N TYR A 337 4.08 11.49 -20.89
CA TYR A 337 2.86 11.46 -21.70
C TYR A 337 2.74 10.08 -22.35
N ASP A 338 1.69 9.36 -21.96
CA ASP A 338 1.32 8.11 -22.59
C ASP A 338 0.18 8.37 -23.56
N ASP A 339 0.46 8.18 -24.85
CA ASP A 339 -0.59 8.15 -25.85
C ASP A 339 -1.38 6.85 -25.67
N LEU A 340 -2.57 6.91 -25.05
CA LEU A 340 -3.42 5.75 -24.74
C LEU A 340 -4.06 5.11 -25.98
N SER A 341 -3.59 5.46 -27.18
CA SER A 341 -3.99 4.85 -28.44
C SER A 341 -3.69 3.37 -28.56
N HIS A 342 -2.82 2.82 -27.71
CA HIS A 342 -2.39 1.42 -27.74
C HIS A 342 -3.07 0.51 -26.71
N LEU A 343 -4.07 0.98 -25.95
CA LEU A 343 -4.79 0.13 -24.99
C LEU A 343 -5.69 -0.89 -25.73
N ASP A 344 -5.14 -2.07 -25.98
CA ASP A 344 -5.84 -3.20 -26.61
C ASP A 344 -7.02 -3.67 -25.73
N SER A 345 -8.24 -3.73 -26.27
CA SER A 345 -9.41 -4.18 -25.50
C SER A 345 -9.74 -5.63 -25.85
N SER A 346 -9.92 -6.47 -24.83
CA SER A 346 -10.42 -7.85 -24.98
C SER A 346 -11.87 -7.94 -25.49
N VAL A 347 -12.50 -6.81 -25.84
CA VAL A 347 -13.89 -6.72 -26.30
C VAL A 347 -13.98 -7.07 -27.78
N GLN A 348 -14.14 -8.36 -28.07
CA GLN A 348 -14.25 -8.86 -29.45
C GLN A 348 -15.66 -8.75 -30.04
N SER A 349 -16.65 -8.27 -29.28
CA SER A 349 -18.05 -8.15 -29.70
C SER A 349 -18.81 -7.09 -28.90
N TRP A 350 -19.66 -6.34 -29.59
CA TRP A 350 -20.58 -5.37 -28.98
C TRP A 350 -21.76 -6.03 -28.22
N LYS A 351 -22.11 -7.28 -28.57
CA LYS A 351 -23.36 -7.92 -28.10
C LYS A 351 -23.38 -8.18 -26.59
N GLU A 352 -22.29 -8.69 -26.04
CA GLU A 352 -22.19 -9.03 -24.62
C GLU A 352 -22.18 -7.77 -23.72
N PRO A 353 -21.35 -6.74 -23.97
CA PRO A 353 -21.44 -5.47 -23.25
C PRO A 353 -22.82 -4.80 -23.38
N TRP A 354 -23.49 -4.93 -24.53
CA TRP A 354 -24.81 -4.33 -24.73
C TRP A 354 -25.89 -5.03 -23.90
N GLY A 355 -25.77 -6.36 -23.77
CA GLY A 355 -26.59 -7.14 -22.83
C GLY A 355 -26.42 -6.69 -21.38
N ARG A 356 -25.17 -6.42 -20.96
CA ARG A 356 -24.88 -5.87 -19.61
C ARG A 356 -25.52 -4.50 -19.39
N TYR A 357 -25.40 -3.58 -20.35
CA TYR A 357 -26.00 -2.24 -20.27
C TYR A 357 -27.54 -2.29 -20.17
N ARG A 358 -28.19 -3.15 -20.95
CA ARG A 358 -29.66 -3.24 -21.01
C ARG A 358 -30.30 -3.99 -19.84
N ASN A 359 -29.53 -4.74 -19.06
CA ASN A 359 -30.06 -5.45 -17.91
C ASN A 359 -30.44 -4.46 -16.79
N LYS A 360 -31.73 -4.11 -16.70
CA LYS A 360 -32.25 -3.17 -15.69
C LYS A 360 -32.14 -3.67 -14.24
N LYS A 361 -31.90 -4.97 -14.03
CA LYS A 361 -31.65 -5.55 -12.70
C LYS A 361 -30.16 -5.46 -12.31
N ALA A 362 -29.27 -5.08 -13.23
CA ALA A 362 -27.85 -4.87 -12.93
C ALA A 362 -27.60 -3.49 -12.30
N THR A 363 -26.50 -3.38 -11.55
CA THR A 363 -26.08 -2.11 -10.91
C THR A 363 -25.75 -1.04 -11.96
N ALA A 364 -25.92 0.23 -11.60
CA ALA A 364 -25.63 1.36 -12.48
C ALA A 364 -24.20 1.30 -13.04
N GLN A 365 -23.23 0.92 -12.20
CA GLN A 365 -21.82 0.73 -12.59
C GLN A 365 -21.64 -0.32 -13.69
N LYS A 366 -22.23 -1.53 -13.54
CA LYS A 366 -22.14 -2.59 -14.55
C LYS A 366 -22.79 -2.18 -15.88
N ARG A 367 -23.85 -1.37 -15.80
CA ARG A 367 -24.52 -0.86 -16.98
C ARG A 367 -23.66 0.19 -17.69
N VAL A 368 -23.11 1.16 -16.94
CA VAL A 368 -22.20 2.18 -17.48
C VAL A 368 -20.96 1.54 -18.12
N GLN A 369 -20.38 0.53 -17.49
CA GLN A 369 -19.25 -0.21 -18.04
C GLN A 369 -19.60 -0.88 -19.38
N GLY A 370 -20.76 -1.56 -19.47
CA GLY A 370 -21.22 -2.13 -20.74
C GLY A 370 -21.51 -1.10 -21.84
N LEU A 371 -21.86 0.13 -21.49
CA LEU A 371 -22.02 1.24 -22.45
C LEU A 371 -20.66 1.71 -22.99
N LEU A 372 -19.66 1.88 -22.12
CA LEU A 372 -18.32 2.33 -22.49
C LEU A 372 -17.61 1.30 -23.37
N GLU A 373 -17.68 0.02 -23.00
CA GLU A 373 -17.10 -1.08 -23.79
C GLU A 373 -17.73 -1.20 -25.19
N ASN A 374 -19.03 -0.90 -25.32
CA ASN A 374 -19.67 -0.81 -26.64
C ASN A 374 -19.13 0.34 -27.48
N ARG A 375 -18.98 1.53 -26.89
CA ARG A 375 -18.44 2.69 -27.60
C ARG A 375 -17.04 2.40 -28.11
N TRP A 376 -16.23 1.73 -27.31
CA TRP A 376 -14.88 1.29 -27.66
C TRP A 376 -14.84 0.31 -28.84
N TYR A 377 -15.72 -0.70 -28.88
CA TYR A 377 -15.78 -1.65 -30.01
C TYR A 377 -16.03 -0.97 -31.37
N TRP A 378 -16.88 0.07 -31.40
CA TRP A 378 -17.21 0.76 -32.64
C TRP A 378 -16.13 1.73 -33.13
N THR A 379 -15.25 2.20 -32.24
CA THR A 379 -14.16 3.13 -32.59
C THR A 379 -12.93 2.45 -33.20
N MET A 380 -12.73 1.14 -32.99
CA MET A 380 -11.61 0.36 -33.56
C MET A 380 -11.58 0.28 -35.11
N LYS A 381 -12.59 0.78 -35.82
CA LYS A 381 -12.59 0.80 -37.30
C LYS A 381 -11.77 1.94 -37.93
N HIS A 382 -11.26 2.89 -37.14
CA HIS A 382 -10.49 4.06 -37.60
C HIS A 382 -9.40 4.49 -36.59
N GLU A 383 -8.48 3.58 -36.22
CA GLU A 383 -7.42 3.78 -35.21
C GLU A 383 -6.58 5.08 -35.40
N GLU A 384 -6.35 5.49 -36.64
CA GLU A 384 -5.50 6.64 -36.99
C GLU A 384 -6.04 8.02 -36.54
N VAL A 385 -7.34 8.15 -36.32
CA VAL A 385 -7.98 9.40 -35.84
C VAL A 385 -7.86 9.51 -34.31
N TRP A 386 -7.66 8.38 -33.64
CA TRP A 386 -7.70 8.28 -32.19
C TRP A 386 -6.52 8.99 -31.50
N THR A 387 -5.30 8.95 -32.06
CA THR A 387 -4.13 9.68 -31.52
C THR A 387 -4.36 11.20 -31.45
N GLY A 388 -4.96 11.79 -32.47
CA GLY A 388 -5.34 13.20 -32.48
C GLY A 388 -6.44 13.53 -31.49
N MET A 389 -7.42 12.63 -31.33
CA MET A 389 -8.46 12.75 -30.30
C MET A 389 -7.88 12.67 -28.88
N MET A 390 -6.95 11.74 -28.61
CA MET A 390 -6.29 11.62 -27.32
C MET A 390 -5.45 12.86 -26.99
N ALA A 391 -4.79 13.44 -27.99
CA ALA A 391 -4.08 14.70 -27.81
C ALA A 391 -5.04 15.86 -27.44
N ALA A 392 -6.21 15.93 -28.08
CA ALA A 392 -7.23 16.93 -27.76
C ALA A 392 -7.84 16.72 -26.35
N ILE A 393 -8.15 15.47 -25.98
CA ILE A 393 -8.65 15.10 -24.64
C ILE A 393 -7.62 15.47 -23.56
N THR A 394 -6.34 15.22 -23.83
CA THR A 394 -5.25 15.58 -22.92
C THR A 394 -5.11 17.09 -22.77
N LEU A 395 -5.15 17.83 -23.87
CA LEU A 395 -5.15 19.30 -23.85
C LEU A 395 -6.30 19.84 -23.00
N GLU A 396 -7.53 19.39 -23.28
CA GLU A 396 -8.73 19.82 -22.55
C GLU A 396 -8.61 19.49 -21.05
N ALA A 397 -8.20 18.27 -20.73
CA ALA A 397 -8.07 17.82 -19.34
C ALA A 397 -7.03 18.64 -18.56
N ILE A 398 -5.90 18.99 -19.18
CA ILE A 398 -4.88 19.84 -18.56
C ILE A 398 -5.39 21.27 -18.41
N MET A 399 -6.04 21.85 -19.42
CA MET A 399 -6.59 23.22 -19.35
C MET A 399 -7.67 23.36 -18.26
N VAL A 400 -8.55 22.37 -18.14
CA VAL A 400 -9.54 22.31 -17.05
C VAL A 400 -8.85 22.17 -15.69
N TRP A 401 -7.84 21.29 -15.58
CA TRP A 401 -7.08 21.11 -14.34
C TRP A 401 -6.34 22.39 -13.92
N ARG A 402 -5.76 23.13 -14.88
CA ARG A 402 -5.12 24.43 -14.67
C ARG A 402 -6.11 25.55 -14.37
N GLY A 403 -7.43 25.31 -14.51
CA GLY A 403 -8.47 26.31 -14.29
C GLY A 403 -8.54 27.37 -15.38
N THR A 404 -7.83 27.18 -16.51
CA THR A 404 -7.88 28.11 -17.65
C THR A 404 -9.15 27.89 -18.47
N TRP A 405 -9.67 26.67 -18.51
CA TRP A 405 -10.98 26.34 -19.08
C TRP A 405 -11.98 26.01 -17.98
N LYS A 406 -13.21 26.50 -18.13
CA LYS A 406 -14.34 26.11 -17.27
C LYS A 406 -15.03 24.89 -17.90
N ARG A 407 -15.38 23.91 -17.07
CA ARG A 407 -16.15 22.73 -17.49
C ARG A 407 -17.59 23.07 -17.87
#